data_AF-A0A733FSI5-F1
#
_entry.id   AF-A0A733FSI5-F1
#
_cell.length_a   1.000
_cell.length_b   1.000
_cell.length_c   1.000
_cell.angle_alpha   90.00
_cell.angle_beta   90.00
_cell.angle_gamma   90.00
#
_symmetry.space_group_name_H-M   'P 1'
#
loop_
_entity.id
_entity.type
_entity.pdbx_description
1 polymer ?
#
loop_
_entity_poly.entity_id
_entity_poly.type
_entity_poly.pdbx_seq_one_letter_code
_entity_poly.pdbx_strand_id
1 'polypeptide(L)'
;MLETLSFTERDEFQRRNIAENIIKLLKPEADISPLVIDGAWGTGKSEFSIKLKNLIIEQETESKVVYVDAFKGDHAESPLLLITSAIASILPEEEKQNFIKRSLPAIRFGLKTVLKAGAGWFLRQEASEV
;
A
#
# COMPACT_ATOMS: atom_id res chain seq x y z
N MET A 1 -3.11 -12.14 13.97
CA MET A 1 -4.51 -12.53 13.70
C MET A 1 -4.90 -12.28 12.25
N LEU A 2 -4.57 -11.12 11.65
CA LEU A 2 -4.88 -10.86 10.24
C LEU A 2 -3.95 -11.60 9.25
N GLU A 3 -2.66 -11.78 9.57
CA GLU A 3 -1.69 -12.36 8.62
C GLU A 3 -1.95 -13.82 8.23
N THR A 4 -2.74 -14.55 9.02
CA THR A 4 -3.04 -15.98 8.81
C THR A 4 -4.35 -16.23 8.07
N LEU A 5 -5.04 -15.18 7.59
CA LEU A 5 -6.32 -15.34 6.90
C LEU A 5 -6.14 -16.00 5.52
N SER A 6 -6.87 -17.07 5.25
CA SER A 6 -6.90 -17.76 3.96
C SER A 6 -8.34 -17.92 3.48
N PHE A 7 -8.52 -18.34 2.22
CA PHE A 7 -9.84 -18.72 1.69
C PHE A 7 -10.27 -20.13 2.10
N THR A 8 -9.46 -20.87 2.88
CA THR A 8 -9.89 -22.20 3.41
C THR A 8 -10.93 -22.06 4.52
N GLU A 9 -11.02 -20.89 5.14
CA GLU A 9 -11.95 -20.55 6.19
C GLU A 9 -12.65 -19.22 5.88
N ARG A 10 -13.90 -19.05 6.33
CA ARG A 10 -14.66 -17.79 6.18
C ARG A 10 -14.76 -17.30 4.73
N ASP A 11 -15.08 -18.21 3.80
CA ASP A 11 -15.35 -17.90 2.39
C ASP A 11 -16.80 -18.24 2.01
N GLU A 12 -17.75 -17.86 2.87
CA GLU A 12 -19.19 -18.13 2.70
C GLU A 12 -19.77 -17.54 1.41
N PHE A 13 -19.12 -16.49 0.88
CA PHE A 13 -19.48 -15.81 -0.37
C PHE A 13 -18.67 -16.28 -1.59
N GLN A 14 -17.89 -17.36 -1.47
CA GLN A 14 -17.12 -17.96 -2.57
C GLN A 14 -16.21 -16.97 -3.31
N ARG A 15 -15.57 -16.07 -2.55
CA ARG A 15 -14.73 -14.99 -3.08
C ARG A 15 -13.37 -15.50 -3.55
N ARG A 16 -12.97 -16.73 -3.22
CA ARG A 16 -11.78 -17.36 -3.78
C ARG A 16 -11.75 -17.30 -5.31
N ASN A 17 -12.86 -17.61 -5.97
CA ASN A 17 -12.96 -17.57 -7.44
C ASN A 17 -12.67 -16.16 -8.01
N ILE A 18 -13.09 -15.12 -7.29
CA ILE A 18 -12.82 -13.72 -7.67
C ILE A 18 -11.33 -13.43 -7.51
N ALA A 19 -10.72 -13.86 -6.41
CA ALA A 19 -9.29 -13.71 -6.16
C ALA A 19 -8.45 -14.41 -7.23
N GLU A 20 -8.78 -15.64 -7.60
CA GLU A 20 -8.08 -16.40 -8.66
C GLU A 20 -8.18 -15.69 -10.03
N ASN A 21 -9.30 -15.04 -10.34
CA ASN A 21 -9.43 -14.26 -11.55
C ASN A 21 -8.60 -12.96 -11.50
N ILE A 22 -8.51 -12.30 -10.34
CA ILE A 22 -7.63 -11.14 -10.15
C ILE A 22 -6.17 -11.56 -10.38
N ILE A 23 -5.72 -12.69 -9.84
CA ILE A 23 -4.35 -13.19 -10.02
C ILE A 23 -4.04 -13.40 -11.51
N LYS A 24 -4.95 -14.00 -12.28
CA LYS A 24 -4.79 -14.16 -13.74
C LYS A 24 -4.66 -12.84 -14.50
N LEU A 25 -5.20 -11.74 -13.96
CA LEU A 25 -5.10 -10.41 -14.54
C LEU A 25 -3.80 -9.67 -14.17
N LEU A 26 -3.12 -10.09 -13.09
CA LEU A 26 -1.79 -9.60 -12.72
C LEU A 26 -0.75 -10.20 -13.67
N LYS A 27 -0.74 -9.72 -14.92
CA LYS A 27 0.19 -10.19 -15.95
C LYS A 27 1.58 -9.60 -15.74
N PRO A 28 2.66 -10.41 -15.78
CA PRO A 28 4.04 -9.91 -15.75
C PRO A 28 4.42 -8.99 -16.92
N GLU A 29 3.69 -9.07 -18.03
CA GLU A 29 3.97 -8.35 -19.28
C GLU A 29 3.57 -6.87 -19.24
N ALA A 30 2.77 -6.45 -18.25
CA ALA A 30 2.40 -5.06 -18.06
C ALA A 30 3.31 -4.41 -17.03
N ASP A 31 3.94 -3.28 -17.40
CA ASP A 31 4.82 -2.53 -16.48
C ASP A 31 4.11 -2.12 -15.19
N ILE A 32 2.81 -1.77 -15.27
CA ILE A 32 1.96 -1.38 -14.13
C ILE A 32 0.50 -1.80 -14.41
N SER A 33 -0.16 -2.42 -13.44
CA SER A 33 -1.58 -2.82 -13.52
C SER A 33 -2.35 -2.41 -12.26
N PRO A 34 -2.91 -1.19 -12.21
CA PRO A 34 -3.69 -0.74 -11.05
C PRO A 34 -5.06 -1.44 -11.00
N LEU A 35 -5.47 -1.84 -9.80
CA LEU A 35 -6.78 -2.45 -9.53
C LEU A 35 -7.47 -1.73 -8.38
N VAL A 36 -8.78 -1.51 -8.49
CA VAL A 36 -9.62 -0.94 -7.45
C VAL A 36 -10.70 -1.95 -7.06
N ILE A 37 -10.86 -2.20 -5.76
CA ILE A 37 -11.92 -3.03 -5.19
C ILE A 37 -12.85 -2.11 -4.42
N ASP A 38 -14.07 -1.92 -4.93
CA ASP A 38 -15.08 -1.07 -4.31
C ASP A 38 -16.16 -1.88 -3.57
N GLY A 39 -16.78 -1.26 -2.56
CA GLY A 39 -17.91 -1.81 -1.83
C GLY A 39 -18.19 -1.06 -0.54
N ALA A 40 -19.41 -1.21 -0.01
CA ALA A 40 -19.84 -0.57 1.24
C ALA A 40 -19.00 -0.95 2.47
N TRP A 41 -19.11 -0.19 3.55
CA TRP A 41 -18.48 -0.55 4.84
C TRP A 41 -19.01 -1.92 5.31
N GLY A 42 -18.14 -2.74 5.89
CA GLY A 42 -18.53 -4.03 6.47
C GLY A 42 -18.69 -5.16 5.45
N THR A 43 -18.46 -4.92 4.16
CA THR A 43 -18.50 -5.98 3.13
C THR A 43 -17.30 -6.92 3.15
N GLY A 44 -16.31 -6.69 4.03
CA GLY A 44 -15.14 -7.57 4.16
C GLY A 44 -14.00 -7.28 3.17
N LYS A 45 -13.90 -6.06 2.63
CA LYS A 45 -12.81 -5.67 1.70
C LYS A 45 -11.41 -5.90 2.30
N SER A 46 -11.17 -5.47 3.53
CA SER A 46 -9.85 -5.63 4.17
C SER A 46 -9.47 -7.10 4.34
N GLU A 47 -10.41 -7.95 4.75
CA GLU A 47 -10.21 -9.40 4.84
C GLU A 47 -9.94 -10.01 3.46
N PHE A 48 -10.72 -9.63 2.44
CA PHE A 48 -10.49 -10.08 1.08
C PHE A 48 -9.08 -9.71 0.59
N SER A 49 -8.63 -8.47 0.79
CA SER A 49 -7.28 -8.02 0.39
C SER A 49 -6.17 -8.83 1.06
N ILE A 50 -6.34 -9.18 2.34
CA ILE A 50 -5.36 -9.98 3.08
C ILE A 50 -5.37 -11.44 2.61
N LYS A 51 -6.55 -12.02 2.38
CA LYS A 51 -6.68 -13.37 1.81
C LYS A 51 -6.12 -13.44 0.37
N LEU A 52 -6.36 -12.42 -0.45
CA LEU A 52 -5.79 -12.30 -1.79
C LEU A 52 -4.27 -12.25 -1.74
N LYS A 53 -3.69 -11.44 -0.84
CA LYS A 53 -2.23 -11.41 -0.61
C LYS A 53 -1.68 -12.80 -0.32
N ASN A 54 -2.31 -13.51 0.62
CA ASN A 54 -1.87 -14.85 1.03
C ASN A 54 -2.04 -15.88 -0.10
N LEU A 55 -3.11 -15.78 -0.91
CA LEU A 55 -3.33 -16.63 -2.07
C LEU A 55 -2.27 -16.41 -3.16
N ILE A 56 -1.86 -15.16 -3.42
CA ILE A 56 -0.77 -14.87 -4.37
C ILE A 56 0.53 -15.51 -3.89
N ILE A 57 0.88 -15.34 -2.62
CA ILE A 57 2.12 -15.92 -2.04
C ILE A 57 2.09 -17.46 -2.11
N GLU A 58 0.92 -18.08 -1.91
CA GLU A 58 0.75 -19.53 -2.01
C GLU A 58 0.92 -20.04 -3.44
N GLN A 59 0.39 -19.33 -4.44
CA GLN A 59 0.42 -19.76 -5.85
C GLN A 59 1.71 -19.36 -6.57
N GLU A 60 2.35 -18.27 -6.16
CA GLU A 60 3.52 -17.67 -6.81
C GLU A 60 4.59 -17.36 -5.76
N THR A 61 5.43 -18.35 -5.43
CA THR A 61 6.43 -18.25 -4.35
C THR A 61 7.48 -17.16 -4.58
N GLU A 62 7.73 -16.78 -5.84
CA GLU A 62 8.67 -15.73 -6.21
C GLU A 62 8.06 -14.31 -6.11
N SER A 63 6.74 -14.21 -6.02
CA SER A 63 6.03 -12.94 -5.98
C SER A 63 6.17 -12.27 -4.60
N LYS A 64 6.69 -11.04 -4.60
CA LYS A 64 6.82 -10.22 -3.38
C LYS A 64 5.57 -9.39 -3.19
N VAL A 65 4.72 -9.78 -2.24
CA VAL A 65 3.44 -9.09 -1.98
C VAL A 65 3.46 -8.44 -0.61
N VAL A 66 3.18 -7.14 -0.56
CA VAL A 66 3.05 -6.37 0.69
C VAL A 66 1.65 -5.80 0.84
N TYR A 67 1.09 -5.91 2.05
CA TYR A 67 -0.15 -5.24 2.41
C TYR A 67 0.17 -3.93 3.13
N VAL A 68 -0.43 -2.83 2.68
CA VAL A 68 -0.26 -1.51 3.29
C VAL A 68 -1.60 -1.03 3.81
N ASP A 69 -1.67 -0.82 5.13
CA ASP A 69 -2.83 -0.23 5.79
C ASP A 69 -2.67 1.29 5.81
N ALA A 70 -3.34 1.97 4.87
CA ALA A 70 -3.26 3.42 4.75
C ALA A 70 -3.87 4.16 5.95
N PHE A 71 -4.83 3.56 6.68
CA PHE A 71 -5.44 4.20 7.84
C PHE A 71 -4.50 4.17 9.05
N LYS A 72 -3.78 3.07 9.27
CA LYS A 72 -2.76 3.03 10.34
C LYS A 72 -1.60 3.98 10.09
N GLY A 73 -1.32 4.28 8.82
CA GLY A 73 -0.27 5.19 8.41
C GLY A 73 -0.72 6.64 8.24
N ASP A 74 -1.97 7.00 8.54
CA ASP A 74 -2.47 8.37 8.34
C ASP A 74 -1.81 9.40 9.28
N HIS A 75 -1.31 8.93 10.42
CA HIS A 75 -0.50 9.70 11.36
C HIS A 75 0.95 9.87 10.91
N ALA A 76 1.43 9.07 9.93
CA ALA A 76 2.78 9.23 9.42
C ALA A 76 2.85 10.50 8.56
N GLU A 77 3.84 11.35 8.83
CA GLU A 77 3.99 12.67 8.17
C GLU A 77 4.18 12.60 6.64
N SER A 78 4.29 11.41 6.04
CA SER A 78 4.47 11.23 4.60
C SER A 78 3.96 9.88 4.08
N PRO A 79 2.98 9.87 3.15
CA PRO A 79 2.56 8.66 2.42
C PRO A 79 3.72 7.96 1.69
N LEU A 80 4.70 8.73 1.21
CA LEU A 80 5.89 8.17 0.56
C LEU A 80 6.75 7.38 1.53
N LEU A 81 6.84 7.81 2.79
CA LEU A 81 7.59 7.08 3.82
C LEU A 81 6.92 5.73 4.12
N LEU A 82 5.58 5.72 4.20
CA LEU A 82 4.80 4.49 4.40
C LEU A 82 5.01 3.49 3.25
N ILE A 83 4.93 3.95 2.01
CA ILE A 83 5.15 3.08 0.83
C ILE A 83 6.62 2.61 0.79
N THR A 84 7.57 3.51 1.04
CA THR A 84 9.00 3.18 1.04
C THR A 84 9.32 2.14 2.12
N SER A 85 8.77 2.26 3.33
CA SER A 85 9.02 1.29 4.40
C SER A 85 8.40 -0.08 4.08
N ALA A 86 7.21 -0.10 3.47
CA ALA A 86 6.55 -1.32 3.01
C ALA A 86 7.34 -2.04 1.91
N ILE A 87 7.91 -1.31 0.95
CA ILE A 87 8.79 -1.92 -0.07
C ILE A 87 10.09 -2.40 0.59
N ALA A 88 10.69 -1.61 1.47
CA ALA A 88 11.93 -1.97 2.14
C ALA A 88 11.81 -3.22 3.05
N SER A 89 10.61 -3.54 3.56
CA SER A 89 10.41 -4.72 4.41
C SER A 89 10.41 -6.05 3.64
N ILE A 90 10.22 -6.02 2.32
CA ILE A 90 10.20 -7.21 1.45
C ILE A 90 11.45 -7.34 0.57
N LEU A 91 12.37 -6.37 0.64
CA LEU A 91 13.64 -6.43 -0.08
C LEU A 91 14.67 -7.28 0.68
N PRO A 92 15.58 -7.99 -0.02
CA PRO A 92 16.74 -8.61 0.59
C PRO A 92 17.61 -7.58 1.32
N GLU A 93 18.26 -7.97 2.41
CA GLU A 93 19.03 -7.03 3.26
C GLU A 93 20.15 -6.31 2.48
N GLU A 94 20.75 -6.97 1.49
CA GLU A 94 21.77 -6.39 0.61
C GLU A 94 21.25 -5.23 -0.26
N GLU A 95 19.97 -5.27 -0.66
CA GLU A 95 19.34 -4.23 -1.49
C GLU A 95 18.69 -3.13 -0.65
N LYS A 96 18.20 -3.49 0.54
CA LYS A 96 17.42 -2.62 1.43
C LYS A 96 18.11 -1.30 1.76
N GLN A 97 19.39 -1.34 2.12
CA GLN A 97 20.16 -0.14 2.47
C GLN A 97 20.34 0.81 1.28
N ASN A 98 20.57 0.25 0.09
CA ASN A 98 20.73 1.04 -1.14
C ASN A 98 19.38 1.66 -1.55
N PHE A 99 18.29 0.89 -1.46
CA PHE A 99 16.94 1.37 -1.73
C PHE A 99 16.55 2.54 -0.81
N ILE A 100 16.70 2.39 0.51
CA ILE A 100 16.39 3.45 1.48
C ILE A 100 17.20 4.72 1.16
N LYS A 101 18.51 4.58 0.90
CA LYS A 101 19.37 5.72 0.55
C LYS A 101 18.90 6.45 -0.71
N ARG A 102 18.46 5.72 -1.74
CA ARG A 102 17.94 6.29 -2.99
C ARG A 102 16.55 6.92 -2.85
N SER A 103 15.76 6.49 -1.87
CA SER A 103 14.43 7.05 -1.59
C SER A 103 14.47 8.33 -0.73
N LEU A 104 15.55 8.56 0.03
CA LEU A 104 15.70 9.75 0.89
C LEU A 104 15.50 11.10 0.18
N PRO A 105 16.02 11.34 -1.05
CA PRO A 105 15.80 12.60 -1.76
C PRO A 105 14.31 12.87 -2.06
N ALA A 106 13.58 11.85 -2.50
CA ALA A 106 12.15 11.97 -2.82
C ALA A 106 11.33 12.27 -1.56
N ILE A 107 11.61 11.57 -0.45
CA ILE A 107 10.99 11.81 0.86
C ILE A 107 11.26 13.25 1.32
N ARG A 108 12.53 13.71 1.26
CA ARG A 108 12.92 15.07 1.65
C ARG A 108 12.30 16.15 0.77
N PHE A 109 12.17 15.90 -0.53
CA PHE A 109 11.52 16.82 -1.46
C PHE A 109 10.03 16.95 -1.16
N GLY A 110 9.35 15.83 -0.90
CA GLY A 110 7.96 15.80 -0.47
C GLY A 110 7.73 16.62 0.80
N LEU A 111 8.55 16.37 1.85
CA LEU A 111 8.46 17.11 3.12
C LEU A 111 8.66 18.62 2.93
N LYS A 112 9.69 19.04 2.20
CA LYS A 112 9.99 20.47 1.99
C LYS A 112 8.86 21.18 1.22
N THR A 113 8.26 20.49 0.25
CA THR A 113 7.16 21.05 -0.55
C THR A 113 5.91 21.23 0.30
N VAL A 114 5.55 20.21 1.10
CA VAL A 114 4.41 20.29 2.03
C VAL A 114 4.63 21.41 3.05
N LEU A 115 5.82 21.50 3.66
CA LEU A 115 6.13 22.57 4.62
C LEU A 115 6.01 23.97 3.99
N LYS A 116 6.52 24.17 2.77
CA LYS A 116 6.41 25.47 2.08
C LYS A 116 4.96 25.80 1.71
N ALA A 117 4.19 24.83 1.23
CA ALA A 117 2.78 25.02 0.89
C ALA A 117 1.96 25.31 2.16
N GLY A 118 2.20 24.58 3.25
CA GLY A 118 1.56 24.80 4.54
C GLY A 118 1.88 26.17 5.13
N ALA A 119 3.16 26.58 5.13
CA ALA A 119 3.56 27.91 5.57
C ALA A 119 2.94 29.01 4.69
N GLY A 120 2.91 28.83 3.38
CA GLY A 120 2.29 29.79 2.45
C GLY A 120 0.76 29.88 2.61
N TRP A 121 0.09 28.77 2.93
CA TRP A 121 -1.34 28.75 3.22
C TRP A 121 -1.66 29.40 4.57
N PHE A 122 -0.86 29.14 5.61
CA PHE A 122 -0.99 29.77 6.92
C PHE A 122 -0.76 31.29 6.84
N LEU A 123 0.30 31.72 6.15
CA LEU A 123 0.58 33.14 5.91
C LEU A 123 -0.54 33.83 5.09
N ARG A 124 -1.20 33.09 4.18
CA ARG A 124 -2.37 33.61 3.45
C ARG A 124 -3.58 33.78 4.35
N GLN A 125 -3.82 32.88 5.31
CA GLN A 125 -4.89 33.04 6.30
C GLN A 125 -4.69 34.32 7.12
N GLU A 126 -3.50 34.51 7.69
CA GLU A 126 -3.19 35.72 8.48
C GLU A 126 -3.27 37.00 7.63
N ALA A 127 -2.85 36.97 6.36
CA ALA A 127 -2.91 38.13 5.47
C ALA A 127 -4.33 38.45 4.97
N SER A 128 -5.30 37.54 5.11
CA SER A 128 -6.70 37.74 4.73
C SER A 128 -7.64 38.08 5.90
N GLU A 129 -7.13 37.99 7.14
CA GLU A 129 -7.83 38.43 8.36
C GLU A 129 -7.52 39.89 8.76
N VAL A 130 -6.84 40.66 7.90
CA VAL A 130 -6.53 42.10 8.07
C VAL A 130 -7.24 42.95 7.03
#